data_AF-A0A8T3V2W0-F1
#
_entry.id   AF-A0A8T3V2W0-F1
#
_cell.length_a   1.000
_cell.length_b   1.000
_cell.length_c   1.000
_cell.angle_alpha   90.00
_cell.angle_beta   90.00
_cell.angle_gamma   90.00
#
_symmetry.space_group_name_H-M   'P 1'
#
loop_
_entity.id
_entity.type
_entity.pdbx_description
1 polymer ?
#
loop_
_entity_poly.entity_id
_entity_poly.type
_entity_poly.pdbx_seq_one_letter_code
_entity_poly.pdbx_strand_id
1 'polypeptide(L)' 'MDDFDELYPELTLETDDIIMTIAVKKDYSKIEDLDKRKEEFINDLNNFIKEFSETPESDDFMRYYDY' A
#
# COMPACT_ATOMS: atom_id res chain seq x y z
N MET A 1 -14.24 -22.98 -13.41
CA MET A 1 -13.18 -22.05 -13.84
C MET A 1 -12.23 -21.96 -12.66
N ASP A 2 -10.92 -21.95 -12.92
CA ASP A 2 -9.90 -21.91 -11.86
C ASP A 2 -9.99 -20.57 -11.13
N ASP A 3 -10.87 -20.49 -10.13
CA ASP A 3 -10.98 -19.37 -9.19
C ASP A 3 -9.92 -19.55 -8.10
N PHE A 4 -8.65 -19.69 -8.51
CA PHE A 4 -7.56 -19.31 -7.64
C PHE A 4 -7.59 -17.78 -7.64
N ASP A 5 -8.39 -17.19 -6.75
CA ASP A 5 -8.19 -15.82 -6.34
C ASP A 5 -6.69 -15.68 -6.06
N GLU A 6 -5.97 -14.89 -6.86
CA GLU A 6 -4.59 -14.53 -6.58
C GLU A 6 -4.59 -13.77 -5.25
N LEU A 7 -4.52 -14.52 -4.16
CA LEU A 7 -4.45 -13.99 -2.82
C LEU A 7 -3.09 -13.29 -2.70
N TYR A 8 -3.09 -11.99 -3.01
CA TYR A 8 -1.95 -11.14 -2.74
C TYR A 8 -1.69 -11.16 -1.23
N PRO A 9 -0.42 -11.16 -0.80
CA PRO A 9 -0.09 -10.94 0.59
C PRO A 9 -0.71 -9.62 1.08
N GLU A 10 -1.50 -9.71 2.15
CA GLU A 10 -2.14 -8.56 2.79
C GLU A 10 -1.53 -8.27 4.15
N LEU A 11 -1.41 -6.98 4.47
CA LEU A 11 -0.96 -6.48 5.76
C LEU A 11 -1.92 -5.39 6.22
N THR A 12 -2.53 -5.58 7.40
CA THR A 12 -3.30 -4.55 8.08
C THR A 12 -2.47 -3.94 9.21
N LEU A 13 -2.38 -2.61 9.23
CA LEU A 13 -1.75 -1.83 10.29
C LEU A 13 -2.73 -0.78 10.79
N GLU A 14 -2.77 -0.58 12.10
CA GLU A 14 -3.64 0.37 12.77
C GLU A 14 -2.80 1.24 13.73
N THR A 15 -3.01 2.54 13.69
CA THR A 15 -2.51 3.53 14.63
C THR A 15 -3.69 4.23 15.30
N ASP A 16 -3.41 5.14 16.25
CA ASP A 16 -4.46 5.91 16.92
C ASP A 16 -5.32 6.75 15.93
N ASP A 17 -4.76 7.10 14.77
CA ASP A 17 -5.38 8.00 13.80
C ASP A 17 -5.81 7.30 12.49
N ILE A 18 -5.15 6.20 12.10
CA ILE A 18 -5.29 5.61 10.76
C ILE A 18 -5.28 4.09 10.83
N ILE A 19 -6.24 3.45 10.15
CA ILE A 19 -6.22 2.02 9.81
C ILE A 19 -5.96 1.88 8.32
N MET A 20 -4.97 1.07 7.94
CA MET A 20 -4.60 0.81 6.55
C MET A 20 -4.48 -0.70 6.30
N THR A 21 -5.08 -1.16 5.21
CA THR A 21 -4.86 -2.52 4.67
C THR A 21 -4.14 -2.41 3.34
N ILE A 22 -2.97 -3.06 3.23
CA ILE A 22 -2.08 -3.02 2.07
C ILE A 22 -2.05 -4.42 1.44
N ALA A 23 -2.41 -4.51 0.16
CA ALA A 23 -2.25 -5.72 -0.64
C ALA A 23 -1.04 -5.58 -1.58
N VAL A 24 -0.09 -6.52 -1.50
CA VAL A 24 1.19 -6.43 -2.22
C VAL A 24 1.16 -7.31 -3.47
N LYS A 25 1.20 -6.68 -4.65
CA LYS A 25 1.28 -7.40 -5.94
C LYS A 25 2.70 -7.79 -6.34
N LYS A 26 3.70 -7.08 -5.84
CA LYS A 26 5.11 -7.27 -6.21
C LYS A 26 5.72 -8.43 -5.42
N ASP A 27 6.34 -9.36 -6.14
CA ASP A 27 7.14 -10.42 -5.52
C ASP A 27 8.52 -9.91 -5.10
N TYR A 28 8.65 -9.55 -3.82
CA TYR A 28 9.90 -9.11 -3.21
C TYR A 28 10.86 -10.24 -2.86
N SER A 29 10.46 -11.51 -2.98
CA SER A 29 11.31 -12.66 -2.63
C SER A 29 12.59 -12.75 -3.47
N LYS A 30 12.59 -12.11 -4.65
CA LYS A 30 13.72 -11.99 -5.57
C LYS A 30 14.89 -11.17 -5.01
N ILE A 31 14.67 -10.38 -3.96
CA ILE A 31 15.71 -9.63 -3.25
C ILE A 31 16.14 -10.49 -2.05
N GLU A 32 17.30 -11.12 -2.13
CA GLU A 32 17.78 -12.06 -1.10
C GLU A 32 18.05 -11.37 0.25
N ASP A 33 18.61 -10.16 0.20
CA ASP A 33 18.92 -9.34 1.38
C ASP A 33 17.64 -8.75 1.97
N LEU A 34 17.36 -9.06 3.24
CA LEU A 34 16.14 -8.65 3.91
C LEU A 34 16.07 -7.13 4.14
N ASP A 35 17.20 -6.48 4.40
CA ASP A 35 17.23 -5.05 4.66
C ASP A 35 17.00 -4.28 3.36
N LYS A 36 17.64 -4.68 2.26
CA LYS A 36 17.35 -4.14 0.92
C LYS A 36 15.91 -4.38 0.50
N ARG A 37 15.35 -5.55 0.84
CA ARG A 37 13.95 -5.87 0.54
C ARG A 37 12.99 -4.90 1.25
N LYS A 38 13.28 -4.57 2.51
CA LYS A 38 12.52 -3.58 3.28
C LYS A 38 12.67 -2.19 2.68
N GLU A 39 13.88 -1.77 2.34
CA GLU A 39 14.13 -0.48 1.70
C GLU A 39 13.31 -0.32 0.41
N GLU A 40 13.31 -1.34 -0.46
CA GLU A 40 12.52 -1.34 -1.70
C GLU A 40 11.01 -1.30 -1.44
N PHE A 41 10.49 -2.06 -0.48
CA PHE A 41 9.08 -2.01 -0.11
C PHE A 41 8.67 -0.62 0.40
N ILE A 42 9.49 0.01 1.25
CA ILE A 42 9.23 1.36 1.76
C ILE A 42 9.29 2.40 0.64
N ASN A 43 10.21 2.26 -0.32
CA ASN A 43 10.26 3.14 -1.50
C ASN A 43 8.99 3.03 -2.35
N ASP A 44 8.51 1.81 -2.61
CA ASP A 44 7.27 1.58 -3.34
C ASP A 44 6.06 2.17 -2.59
N LEU A 45 6.02 2.03 -1.26
CA LEU A 45 4.96 2.62 -0.42
C LEU A 45 4.97 4.15 -0.46
N ASN A 46 6.15 4.77 -0.38
CA ASN A 46 6.29 6.23 -0.48
C ASN A 46 5.86 6.74 -1.85
N ASN A 47 6.20 6.02 -2.93
CA ASN A 47 5.75 6.36 -4.28
C ASN A 47 4.23 6.25 -4.39
N PHE A 48 3.63 5.19 -3.84
CA PHE A 48 2.18 5.03 -3.81
C PHE A 48 1.47 6.18 -3.07
N ILE A 49 1.97 6.57 -1.88
CA ILE A 49 1.40 7.68 -1.11
C ILE A 49 1.51 8.99 -1.90
N LYS A 50 2.62 9.21 -2.60
CA LYS A 50 2.81 10.39 -3.44
C LYS A 50 1.82 10.40 -4.61
N GLU A 51 1.70 9.30 -5.34
CA GLU A 51 0.72 9.17 -6.43
C GLU A 51 -0.71 9.40 -5.92
N PHE A 52 -1.07 8.79 -4.78
CA PHE A 52 -2.34 9.01 -4.12
C PHE A 52 -2.58 10.50 -3.85
N SER A 53 -1.60 11.20 -3.26
CA SER A 53 -1.74 12.64 -2.95
C SER A 53 -1.95 13.55 -4.16
N GLU A 54 -1.59 13.07 -5.36
CA GLU A 54 -1.76 13.79 -6.62
C GLU A 54 -3.08 13.43 -7.34
N THR A 55 -3.88 12.51 -6.77
CA THR A 55 -5.14 12.04 -7.37
C THR A 55 -6.36 12.85 -6.92
N PRO A 56 -7.36 13.07 -7.79
CA PRO A 56 -8.65 13.67 -7.41
C PRO A 56 -9.36 12.92 -6.28
N GLU A 57 -9.18 11.60 -6.21
CA GLU A 57 -9.73 10.75 -5.16
C GLU A 57 -9.20 11.12 -3.77
N SER A 58 -7.92 11.52 -3.67
CA SER A 58 -7.35 12.03 -2.42
C SER A 58 -8.00 13.36 -2.01
N ASP A 59 -8.22 14.28 -2.96
CA ASP A 59 -8.93 15.53 -2.68
C ASP A 59 -10.36 15.26 -2.20
N ASP A 60 -11.08 14.39 -2.89
CA ASP A 60 -12.46 14.02 -2.53
C ASP A 60 -12.53 13.32 -1.17
N PHE A 61 -11.53 12.51 -0.83
CA PHE A 61 -11.42 11.89 0.48
C PHE A 61 -11.22 12.93 1.59
N MET A 62 -10.41 13.98 1.36
CA MET A 62 -10.21 15.06 2.32
C MET A 62 -11.44 15.95 2.50
N ARG A 63 -12.22 16.17 1.43
CA ARG A 63 -13.47 16.96 1.48
C ARG A 63 -14.54 16.38 2.40
N TYR A 64 -14.44 15.10 2.77
CA TYR A 64 -15.29 14.51 3.81
C TYR A 64 -15.25 15.32 5.13
N TYR A 65 -14.17 16.06 5.39
CA TYR A 65 -13.97 16.83 6.62
C TYR A 65 -14.27 18.32 6.51
N ASP A 66 -14.77 18.82 5.36
CA ASP A 66 -15.07 20.25 5.13
C ASP A 66 -16.31 20.78 5.90
N TYR A 67 -16.79 20.04 6.91
CA TYR A 67 -17.98 20.36 7.71
C TYR A 67 -17.74 21.43 8.78
#